data_AF-A0A5E5QBA6-F1
#
_entry.id   AF-A0A5E5QBA6-F1
#
_cell.length_a   1.000
_cell.length_b   1.000
_cell.length_c   1.000
_cell.angle_alpha   90.00
_cell.angle_beta   90.00
_cell.angle_gamma   90.00
#
_symmetry.space_group_name_H-M   'P 1'
#
loop_
_entity.id
_entity.type
_entity.pdbx_description
1 polymer ?
#
loop_
_entity_poly.entity_id
_entity_poly.type
_entity_poly.pdbx_seq_one_letter_code
_entity_poly.pdbx_strand_id
1 'polypeptide(L)' 'AMLKAAAQNGWIDEQQVVLETLMSFKRAGADAVLTYYAKQAAIWLK' A
#
# COMPACT_ATOMS: atom_id res chain seq x y z
N ALA A 1 7.43 3.80 6.14
CA ALA A 1 8.00 5.12 6.50
C ALA A 1 7.68 6.17 5.45
N MET A 2 8.16 6.04 4.20
CA MET A 2 7.94 7.04 3.13
C MET A 2 6.45 7.32 2.83
N LEU A 3 5.66 6.28 2.54
CA LEU A 3 4.22 6.44 2.23
C LEU A 3 3.44 7.05 3.41
N LYS A 4 3.70 6.59 4.63
CA LYS A 4 3.08 7.16 5.84
C LYS A 4 3.40 8.63 6.04
N ALA A 5 4.66 9.03 5.84
CA ALA A 5 5.07 10.42 5.99
C ALA A 5 4.45 11.32 4.91
N ALA A 6 4.44 10.85 3.65
CA ALA A 6 3.82 11.58 2.54
C ALA A 6 2.30 11.75 2.76
N ALA A 7 1.62 10.73 3.27
CA ALA A 7 0.21 10.80 3.64
C ALA A 7 -0.04 11.75 4.82
N GLN A 8 0.80 11.71 5.85
CA GLN A 8 0.70 12.64 6.99
C GLN A 8 0.89 14.10 6.58
N ASN A 9 1.74 14.36 5.59
CA ASN A 9 1.92 15.69 5.00
C ASN A 9 0.81 16.06 4.00
N GLY A 10 -0.17 15.18 3.75
CA GLY A 10 -1.27 15.41 2.83
C GLY A 10 -0.86 15.42 1.34
N TRP A 11 0.31 14.90 1.00
CA TRP A 11 0.81 14.90 -0.38
C TRP A 11 0.19 13.80 -1.23
N ILE A 12 -0.29 12.73 -0.58
CA ILE A 12 -0.88 11.58 -1.24
C ILE A 12 -2.07 11.05 -0.45
N ASP A 13 -3.01 10.42 -1.15
CA ASP A 13 -3.99 9.55 -0.54
C ASP A 13 -3.31 8.23 -0.16
N GLU A 14 -3.25 7.95 1.15
CA GLU A 14 -2.53 6.78 1.65
C GLU A 14 -3.12 5.46 1.15
N GLN A 15 -4.45 5.34 1.19
CA GLN A 15 -5.13 4.09 0.87
C GLN A 15 -4.96 3.79 -0.61
N GLN A 16 -5.21 4.77 -1.48
CA GLN A 16 -5.04 4.58 -2.92
C GLN A 16 -3.60 4.20 -3.28
N VAL A 17 -2.62 4.97 -2.81
CA VAL A 17 -1.22 4.74 -3.21
C VAL A 17 -0.68 3.42 -2.67
N VAL A 18 -1.04 3.04 -1.44
CA VAL A 18 -0.63 1.73 -0.89
C VAL A 18 -1.24 0.59 -1.72
N LEU A 19 -2.54 0.64 -2.05
CA LEU A 19 -3.18 -0.40 -2.85
C LEU A 19 -2.62 -0.47 -4.28
N GLU A 20 -2.33 0.67 -4.91
CA GLU A 20 -1.69 0.72 -6.22
C GLU A 20 -0.27 0.13 -6.19
N THR A 21 0.49 0.39 -5.12
CA THR A 21 1.82 -0.19 -4.91
C THR A 21 1.73 -1.71 -4.77
N LEU A 22 0.77 -2.22 -4.00
CA LEU A 22 0.53 -3.67 -3.86
C LEU A 22 0.11 -4.32 -5.19
N MET A 23 -0.75 -3.65 -5.96
CA MET A 23 -1.11 -4.09 -7.31
C MET A 23 0.09 -4.12 -8.25
N SER A 24 0.99 -3.13 -8.14
CA SER A 24 2.22 -3.09 -8.91
C SER A 24 3.15 -4.27 -8.60
N PHE A 25 3.26 -4.68 -7.32
CA PHE A 25 4.00 -5.90 -6.96
C PHE A 25 3.37 -7.15 -7.57
N LYS A 26 2.03 -7.30 -7.52
CA LYS A 26 1.38 -8.45 -8.16
C LYS A 26 1.61 -8.45 -9.67
N ARG A 27 1.52 -7.29 -10.33
CA ARG A 27 1.81 -7.14 -11.76
C ARG A 27 3.25 -7.49 -12.11
N ALA A 28 4.21 -7.22 -11.23
CA ALA A 28 5.61 -7.60 -11.40
C ALA A 28 5.84 -9.13 -11.24
N GLY A 29 4.80 -9.90 -10.89
CA GLY A 29 4.87 -11.35 -10.74
C GLY A 29 5.06 -11.82 -9.30
N ALA A 30 4.93 -10.94 -8.29
CA ALA A 30 5.02 -11.37 -6.90
C ALA A 30 3.78 -12.19 -6.50
N ASP A 31 4.00 -13.39 -5.95
CA ASP A 31 2.92 -14.22 -5.41
C ASP A 31 2.58 -13.89 -3.96
N ALA A 32 3.54 -13.36 -3.20
CA ALA A 32 3.35 -12.87 -1.83
C ALA A 32 4.13 -11.58 -1.60
N VAL A 33 3.57 -10.69 -0.78
CA VAL A 33 4.20 -9.40 -0.40
C VAL A 33 4.26 -9.31 1.13
N LEU A 34 5.48 -9.31 1.68
CA LEU A 34 5.70 -9.06 3.11
C LEU A 34 5.74 -7.55 3.37
N THR A 35 4.72 -7.01 4.05
CA THR A 35 4.61 -5.57 4.27
C THR A 35 3.96 -5.23 5.61
N TYR A 36 4.40 -4.13 6.22
CA TYR A 36 3.77 -3.57 7.43
C TYR A 36 2.34 -3.06 7.17
N TYR A 37 1.97 -2.86 5.91
CA TYR A 37 0.62 -2.48 5.50
C TYR A 37 -0.34 -3.67 5.37
N ALA A 38 0.11 -4.91 5.64
CA ALA A 38 -0.70 -6.10 5.37
C ALA A 38 -2.05 -6.06 6.11
N LYS A 39 -2.05 -5.65 7.38
CA LYS A 39 -3.29 -5.54 8.18
C LYS A 39 -4.23 -4.47 7.63
N GLN A 40 -3.70 -3.30 7.28
CA GLN A 40 -4.50 -2.19 6.73
C GLN A 40 -5.06 -2.54 5.35
N ALA A 41 -4.23 -3.10 4.47
CA ALA A 41 -4.66 -3.55 3.14
C ALA A 41 -5.78 -4.61 3.24
N ALA A 42 -5.69 -5.55 4.18
CA ALA A 42 -6.75 -6.54 4.41
C ALA A 42 -8.08 -5.91 4.87
N ILE A 43 -8.05 -4.78 5.56
CA ILE A 43 -9.26 -4.05 5.97
C ILE A 43 -9.85 -3.28 4.77
N TRP A 44 -9.00 -2.64 3.96
CA TRP A 44 -9.44 -1.83 2.82
C TRP A 44 -9.95 -2.64 1.63
N LEU A 45 -9.48 -3.88 1.47
CA LEU A 45 -9.89 -4.78 0.39
C LEU A 45 -11.16 -5.57 0.71
N LYS A 46 -11.79 -5.33 1.85
CA LYS A 46 -13.03 -5.97 2.27
C LYS A 46 -14.23 -5.28 1.63
#